data_AF-A0A377BVY7-F1
#
_entry.id   AF-A0A377BVY7-F1
#
_cell.length_a   1.000
_cell.length_b   1.000
_cell.length_c   1.000
_cell.angle_alpha   90.00
_cell.angle_beta   90.00
_cell.angle_gamma   90.00
#
_symmetry.space_group_name_H-M   'P 1'
#
loop_
_entity.id
_entity.type
_entity.pdbx_description
1 polymer ?
#
loop_
_entity_poly.entity_id
_entity_poly.type
_entity_poly.pdbx_seq_one_letter_code
_entity_poly.pdbx_strand_id
1 'polypeptide(L)'
;MGGEQVAINAEIEEEARFEPQDIPLDIVYEDEDIIVINKPRDLVVHPGAGNPDGTVLNALLHYYPPIADVPRAGIVHRLDKDTTGLMVVAKTVPAQTR
;
A
#
# COMPACT_ATOMS: atom_id res chain seq x y z
N MET A 1 -37.89 29.03 -13.32
CA MET A 1 -36.60 29.62 -13.74
C MET A 1 -35.52 28.61 -13.46
N GLY A 2 -34.64 28.43 -14.44
CA GLY A 2 -33.60 27.41 -14.56
C GLY A 2 -33.10 27.48 -16.02
N GLY A 3 -31.80 27.35 -16.23
CA GLY A 3 -31.16 27.55 -17.54
C GLY A 3 -29.67 27.89 -17.46
N GLU A 4 -29.08 27.73 -16.28
CA GLU A 4 -27.67 27.98 -16.02
C GLU A 4 -26.81 26.97 -16.77
N GLN A 5 -25.84 27.49 -17.54
CA GLN A 5 -24.77 26.69 -18.11
C GLN A 5 -23.59 26.75 -17.14
N VAL A 6 -23.17 25.59 -16.66
CA VAL A 6 -21.99 25.45 -15.80
C VAL A 6 -20.86 24.86 -16.64
N ALA A 7 -19.70 25.53 -16.62
CA ALA A 7 -18.46 25.02 -17.18
C ALA A 7 -17.44 24.88 -16.05
N ILE A 8 -16.75 23.73 -16.01
CA ILE A 8 -15.68 23.45 -15.06
C ILE A 8 -14.39 23.37 -15.86
N ASN A 9 -13.40 24.17 -15.47
CA ASN A 9 -12.03 24.03 -15.91
C ASN A 9 -11.17 23.75 -14.67
N ALA A 10 -10.73 22.52 -14.52
CA ALA A 10 -9.95 22.06 -13.37
C ALA A 10 -8.74 21.27 -13.84
N GLU A 11 -7.65 21.40 -13.10
CA GLU A 11 -6.44 20.61 -13.26
C GLU A 11 -6.43 19.54 -12.17
N ILE A 12 -6.09 18.30 -12.55
CA ILE A 12 -5.93 17.21 -11.59
C ILE A 12 -4.47 17.21 -11.17
N GLU A 13 -4.20 17.46 -9.89
CA GLU A 13 -2.88 17.23 -9.32
C GLU A 13 -2.72 15.73 -9.03
N GLU A 14 -1.64 15.14 -9.54
CA GLU A 14 -1.21 13.81 -9.09
C GLU A 14 -0.58 13.96 -7.71
N GLU A 15 -1.36 13.71 -6.66
CA GLU A 15 -0.81 13.50 -5.32
C GLU A 15 -0.02 12.18 -5.31
N ALA A 16 1.31 12.27 -5.14
CA ALA A 16 2.12 11.13 -4.72
C ALA A 16 1.57 10.65 -3.37
N ARG A 17 0.78 9.58 -3.42
CA ARG A 17 -0.16 9.29 -2.33
C ARG A 17 0.54 8.84 -1.06
N PHE A 18 1.64 8.10 -1.18
CA PHE A 18 2.43 7.56 -0.08
C PHE A 18 3.91 7.44 -0.48
N GLU A 19 4.81 7.82 0.42
CA GLU A 19 6.26 7.82 0.18
C GLU A 19 6.94 6.52 0.68
N PRO A 20 8.02 6.07 0.03
CA PRO A 20 8.83 4.94 0.52
C PRO A 20 9.57 5.31 1.80
N GLN A 21 9.59 4.40 2.78
CA GLN A 21 10.32 4.58 4.03
C GLN A 21 11.14 3.33 4.37
N ASP A 22 12.38 3.55 4.81
CA ASP A 22 13.30 2.49 5.25
C ASP A 22 12.84 1.91 6.58
N ILE A 23 11.88 0.98 6.51
CA ILE A 23 11.29 0.24 7.62
C ILE A 23 11.57 -1.24 7.38
N PRO A 24 12.36 -1.93 8.22
CA PRO A 24 12.68 -3.33 8.03
C PRO A 24 11.43 -4.23 8.04
N LEU A 25 11.36 -5.16 7.08
CA LEU A 25 10.36 -6.22 7.02
C LEU A 25 11.01 -7.57 7.29
N ASP A 26 10.38 -8.40 8.13
CA ASP A 26 10.76 -9.80 8.33
C ASP A 26 10.14 -10.65 7.21
N ILE A 27 10.90 -10.88 6.13
CA ILE A 27 10.47 -11.65 4.96
C ILE A 27 10.70 -13.14 5.22
N VAL A 28 9.61 -13.88 5.36
CA VAL A 28 9.61 -15.33 5.61
C VAL A 28 9.75 -16.12 4.30
N TYR A 29 9.19 -15.57 3.22
CA TYR A 29 9.25 -16.17 1.88
C TYR A 29 9.09 -15.08 0.82
N GLU A 30 9.78 -15.22 -0.29
CA GLU A 30 9.62 -14.37 -1.47
C GLU A 30 9.92 -15.16 -2.74
N ASP A 31 9.08 -14.98 -3.75
CA ASP A 31 9.31 -15.45 -5.12
C ASP A 31 9.01 -14.33 -6.14
N GLU A 32 8.78 -14.69 -7.40
CA GLU A 32 8.48 -13.74 -8.47
C GLU A 32 7.13 -13.03 -8.26
N ASP A 33 6.17 -13.67 -7.61
CA ASP A 33 4.77 -13.25 -7.57
C ASP A 33 4.33 -12.74 -6.19
N ILE A 34 4.90 -13.27 -5.10
CA ILE A 34 4.46 -12.93 -3.74
C ILE A 34 5.62 -12.70 -2.75
N ILE A 35 5.32 -11.92 -1.71
CA ILE A 35 6.10 -11.79 -0.48
C ILE A 35 5.23 -12.28 0.67
N VAL A 36 5.78 -13.11 1.54
CA VAL A 36 5.19 -13.42 2.85
C VAL A 36 6.05 -12.76 3.92
N ILE A 37 5.46 -11.83 4.66
CA ILE A 37 6.11 -11.17 5.80
C ILE A 37 5.56 -11.71 7.12
N ASN A 38 6.36 -11.65 8.17
CA ASN A 38 5.93 -11.79 9.55
C ASN A 38 5.88 -10.41 10.22
N LYS A 39 4.70 -9.78 10.22
CA LYS A 39 4.53 -8.41 10.70
C LYS A 39 4.74 -8.34 12.23
N PRO A 40 5.58 -7.44 12.74
CA PRO A 40 5.68 -7.18 14.18
C PRO A 40 4.43 -6.43 14.68
N ARG A 41 4.31 -6.31 16.00
CA ARG A 41 3.34 -5.40 16.64
C ARG A 41 3.75 -3.94 16.44
N ASP A 42 2.87 -3.02 16.79
CA ASP A 42 3.07 -1.56 16.66
C ASP A 42 3.27 -1.06 15.20
N LEU A 43 3.08 -1.94 14.20
CA LEU A 43 3.22 -1.60 12.79
C LEU A 43 1.86 -1.66 12.08
N VAL A 44 1.41 -0.51 11.56
CA VAL A 44 0.18 -0.37 10.79
C VAL A 44 0.37 -0.90 9.37
N VAL A 45 -0.64 -1.51 8.78
CA VAL A 45 -0.54 -2.11 7.44
C VAL A 45 -0.64 -1.09 6.31
N HIS A 46 -1.65 -0.21 6.36
CA HIS A 46 -1.94 0.73 5.27
C HIS A 46 -2.23 2.11 5.87
N PRO A 47 -1.78 3.21 5.23
CA PRO A 47 -2.04 4.55 5.71
C PRO A 47 -3.53 4.86 5.84
N GLY A 48 -3.88 5.71 6.79
CA GLY A 48 -5.24 6.15 7.08
C GLY A 48 -5.28 7.25 8.14
N ALA A 49 -6.49 7.65 8.56
CA ALA A 49 -6.65 8.68 9.58
C ALA A 49 -5.87 8.31 10.86
N GLY A 50 -4.99 9.23 11.31
CA GLY A 50 -4.13 9.03 12.47
C GLY A 50 -2.83 8.24 12.23
N ASN A 51 -2.65 7.63 11.05
CA ASN A 51 -1.40 6.98 10.64
C ASN A 51 -1.15 7.28 9.14
N PRO A 52 -0.65 8.49 8.81
CA PRO A 52 -0.48 8.91 7.41
C PRO A 52 0.70 8.20 6.71
N ASP A 53 1.66 7.71 7.49
CA ASP A 53 2.87 7.03 7.04
C ASP A 53 3.34 6.00 8.10
N GLY A 54 4.56 5.49 7.99
CA GLY A 54 5.13 4.54 8.94
C GLY A 54 4.50 3.16 8.88
N THR A 55 3.99 2.76 7.71
CA THR A 55 3.21 1.54 7.53
C THR A 55 3.93 0.46 6.72
N VAL A 56 3.40 -0.76 6.71
CA VAL A 56 3.86 -1.84 5.82
C VAL A 56 3.84 -1.39 4.36
N LEU A 57 2.85 -0.60 3.93
CA LEU A 57 2.83 -0.05 2.57
C LEU A 57 4.07 0.80 2.29
N ASN A 58 4.46 1.69 3.20
CA ASN A 58 5.64 2.54 3.02
C ASN A 58 6.94 1.70 2.97
N ALA A 59 6.99 0.65 3.79
CA ALA A 59 8.09 -0.31 3.81
C ALA A 59 8.20 -1.09 2.48
N LEU A 60 7.07 -1.54 1.93
CA LEU A 60 7.02 -2.26 0.65
C LEU A 60 7.45 -1.37 -0.52
N LEU A 61 7.01 -0.11 -0.54
CA LEU A 61 7.43 0.88 -1.55
C LEU A 61 8.95 1.12 -1.51
N HIS A 62 9.57 1.04 -0.33
CA HIS A 62 11.02 1.15 -0.19
C HIS A 62 11.75 -0.13 -0.62
N TYR A 63 11.28 -1.30 -0.15
CA TYR A 63 11.91 -2.59 -0.40
C TYR A 63 11.85 -3.02 -1.87
N TYR A 64 10.67 -2.88 -2.49
CA TYR A 64 10.44 -3.28 -3.87
C TYR A 64 9.66 -2.19 -4.63
N PRO A 65 10.34 -1.12 -5.10
CA PRO A 65 9.71 0.02 -5.76
C PRO A 65 8.73 -0.30 -6.90
N PRO A 66 8.94 -1.34 -7.74
CA PRO A 66 7.98 -1.73 -8.77
C PRO A 66 6.59 -2.12 -8.23
N ILE A 67 6.46 -2.43 -6.94
CA ILE A 67 5.17 -2.74 -6.31
C ILE A 67 4.19 -1.55 -6.32
N ALA A 68 4.69 -0.33 -6.56
CA ALA A 68 3.86 0.87 -6.71
C ALA A 68 2.82 0.73 -7.84
N ASP A 69 3.12 -0.07 -8.87
CA ASP A 69 2.20 -0.35 -9.98
C ASP A 69 1.12 -1.39 -9.61
N VAL A 70 1.23 -2.03 -8.43
CA VAL A 70 0.25 -3.00 -7.93
C VAL A 70 -0.73 -2.29 -6.99
N PRO A 71 -2.06 -2.45 -7.15
CA PRO A 71 -3.01 -1.73 -6.31
C PRO A 71 -2.77 -1.99 -4.82
N ARG A 72 -2.72 -0.89 -4.04
CA ARG A 72 -2.40 -0.90 -2.60
C ARG A 72 -1.04 -1.53 -2.26
N ALA A 73 -0.05 -1.41 -3.15
CA ALA A 73 1.26 -2.04 -3.00
C ALA A 73 1.17 -3.55 -2.74
N GLY A 74 0.22 -4.23 -3.40
CA GLY A 74 0.06 -5.68 -3.26
C GLY A 74 -0.65 -6.17 -2.00
N ILE A 75 -1.06 -5.27 -1.11
CA ILE A 75 -1.72 -5.62 0.16
C ILE A 75 -3.17 -6.09 -0.11
N VAL A 76 -3.39 -7.40 0.00
CA VAL A 76 -4.71 -8.03 -0.22
C VAL A 76 -5.51 -8.25 1.07
N HIS A 77 -4.85 -8.27 2.22
CA HIS A 77 -5.49 -8.37 3.53
C HIS A 77 -4.71 -7.59 4.58
N ARG A 78 -5.20 -7.52 5.83
CA ARG A 78 -4.54 -6.76 6.89
C ARG A 78 -4.62 -7.47 8.23
N LEU A 79 -3.61 -7.19 9.06
CA LEU A 79 -3.63 -7.37 10.50
C LEU A 79 -3.79 -6.00 11.18
N ASP A 80 -4.34 -5.99 12.39
CA ASP A 80 -4.37 -4.79 13.21
C ASP A 80 -2.95 -4.40 13.67
N LYS A 81 -2.79 -3.13 14.07
CA LYS A 81 -1.49 -2.53 14.42
C LYS A 81 -0.69 -3.42 15.39
N ASP A 82 -1.35 -3.88 16.45
CA ASP A 82 -0.73 -4.70 17.50
C ASP A 82 -0.86 -6.21 17.29
N THR A 83 -1.51 -6.65 16.21
CA THR A 83 -1.56 -8.08 15.83
C THR A 83 -0.27 -8.45 15.09
N THR A 84 0.38 -9.51 15.54
CA THR A 84 1.58 -10.07 14.90
C THR A 84 1.22 -11.19 13.93
N GLY A 85 2.13 -11.50 13.01
CA GLY A 85 2.07 -12.74 12.25
C GLY A 85 2.09 -12.55 10.73
N LEU A 86 1.73 -13.63 10.05
CA LEU A 86 1.94 -13.75 8.61
C LEU A 86 0.98 -12.88 7.81
N MET A 87 1.55 -12.20 6.80
CA MET A 87 0.81 -11.55 5.74
C MET A 87 1.37 -11.95 4.38
N VAL A 88 0.48 -12.15 3.41
CA VAL A 88 0.85 -12.34 2.01
C VAL A 88 0.60 -11.04 1.25
N VAL A 89 1.55 -10.68 0.39
CA VAL A 89 1.57 -9.47 -0.42
C VAL A 89 1.87 -9.87 -1.86
N ALA A 90 1.10 -9.37 -2.82
CA ALA A 90 1.32 -9.62 -4.25
C ALA A 90 2.36 -8.65 -4.84
N LYS A 91 3.37 -9.18 -5.54
CA LYS A 91 4.38 -8.38 -6.26
C LYS A 91 3.96 -7.98 -7.66
N THR A 92 2.93 -8.64 -8.21
CA THR A 92 2.46 -8.43 -9.57
C THR A 92 0.94 -8.24 -9.61
N VAL A 93 0.45 -7.50 -10.62
CA VAL A 93 -1.00 -7.34 -10.85
C VAL A 93 -1.72 -8.68 -11.05
N PRO A 94 -1.18 -9.65 -11.83
CA PRO A 94 -1.78 -10.99 -11.93
C PRO A 94 -1.92 -11.69 -10.58
N ALA A 95 -0.87 -11.72 -9.76
CA ALA A 95 -0.89 -12.36 -8.44
C ALA A 95 -1.86 -11.69 -7.46
N GLN A 96 -2.14 -10.40 -7.64
CA GLN A 96 -3.12 -9.67 -6.82
C GLN A 96 -4.58 -9.96 -7.22
N THR A 97 -4.82 -10.41 -8.45
CA THR A 97 -6.17 -10.46 -9.04
C THR A 97 -6.70 -11.88 -9.22
N ARG A 98 -5.84 -12.90 -9.26
CA ARG A 98 -6.18 -14.28 -9.67
C ARG A 98 -5.86 -15.32 -8.61
#